data_AF-R1C386-F1
#
_entry.id   AF-R1C386-F1
#
_cell.length_a   1.000
_cell.length_b   1.000
_cell.length_c   1.000
_cell.angle_alpha   90.00
_cell.angle_beta   90.00
_cell.angle_gamma   90.00
#
_symmetry.space_group_name_H-M   'P 1'
#
loop_
_entity.id
_entity.type
_entity.pdbx_description
1 polymer ?
#
loop_
_entity_poly.entity_id
_entity_poly.type
_entity_poly.pdbx_seq_one_letter_code
_entity_poly.pdbx_strand_id
1 'polypeptide(L)'
;MGALISAPVACIGGMCASCVGSCAVGALCKCCTCRCLASPFKTNVLYCLILFVATTVALVLRYSEQDMAVDTWSTPGSASYTLCEGGRCEGNWAVFRISFTLSCLFLTMLFLTCSESKAAVFAHRGFWLAKVIGVIAVGATTVFMPNDAFAYYAWIARFVAPGFLVYQVISLIGFGYSANTAMVERDDQAPPAPLLCISNSGGNVWKVANLLLCLLLYVGILTGIGLLYDRFPQSGCSFNPLAVTTTLLLVLLNTALSVSSIAPHAALLTSALVSAYGTWVCYGAMAAMPYAECNPLANSPGFVSSVVSICIATGTVAFLTFSAGRRETAKMSAKEVATNAGQLAPAPAAAPAAADAVTVKVEGEEAREDPLDEVAPQSYRGYYFVMLLLSFYLAMLLSNWGTAADGEADAELLNGSYNASLASAWVQLTSGWLCALLYLWTLVAPRLLPDRDFSV
;
A
#
# COMPACT_ATOMS: atom_id res chain seq x y z
N MET A 1 4.46 -5.95 33.41
CA MET A 1 4.91 -6.09 32.01
C MET A 1 4.06 -5.28 30.99
N GLY A 2 2.98 -4.59 31.39
CA GLY A 2 2.17 -3.76 30.46
C GLY A 2 2.68 -2.33 30.17
N ALA A 3 3.72 -1.86 30.86
CA ALA A 3 4.18 -0.46 30.75
C ALA A 3 5.29 -0.22 29.70
N LEU A 4 5.92 -1.28 29.18
CA LEU A 4 7.00 -1.16 28.17
C LEU A 4 6.50 -1.19 26.73
N ILE A 5 5.25 -1.61 26.50
CA ILE A 5 4.59 -1.64 25.17
C ILE A 5 3.71 -0.40 24.96
N SER A 6 3.22 0.23 26.03
CA SER A 6 2.37 1.43 25.94
C SER A 6 3.16 2.70 25.59
N ALA A 7 4.45 2.77 25.92
CA ALA A 7 5.24 3.99 25.72
C ALA A 7 5.52 4.31 24.24
N PRO A 8 5.90 3.37 23.35
CA PRO A 8 6.09 3.68 21.93
C PRO A 8 4.77 3.95 21.19
N VAL A 9 3.70 3.22 21.54
CA VAL A 9 2.36 3.37 20.91
C VAL A 9 1.69 4.67 21.34
N ALA A 10 1.83 5.09 22.60
CA ALA A 10 1.32 6.38 23.07
C ALA A 10 2.16 7.57 22.58
N CYS A 11 3.47 7.41 22.38
CA CYS A 11 4.33 8.48 21.88
C CYS A 11 4.12 8.72 20.37
N ILE A 12 3.95 7.65 19.57
CA ILE A 12 3.57 7.76 18.16
C ILE A 12 2.11 8.23 18.03
N GLY A 13 1.20 7.71 18.85
CA GLY A 13 -0.21 8.13 18.89
C GLY A 13 -0.39 9.60 19.31
N GLY A 14 0.40 10.09 20.27
CA GLY A 14 0.35 11.46 20.78
C GLY A 14 0.98 12.50 19.85
N MET A 15 2.07 12.16 19.17
CA MET A 15 2.71 13.04 18.17
C MET A 15 1.91 13.11 16.86
N CYS A 16 1.25 12.00 16.48
CA CYS A 16 0.29 12.02 15.37
C CYS A 16 -0.99 12.77 15.76
N ALA A 17 -1.61 12.51 16.91
CA ALA A 17 -2.87 13.15 17.30
C ALA A 17 -2.78 14.69 17.44
N SER A 18 -1.67 15.23 17.93
CA SER A 18 -1.48 16.68 18.13
C SER A 18 -1.19 17.45 16.83
N CYS A 19 -0.43 16.86 15.91
CA CYS A 19 -0.20 17.42 14.57
C CYS A 19 -1.41 17.24 13.65
N VAL A 20 -2.12 16.11 13.78
CA VAL A 20 -3.29 15.73 12.97
C VAL A 20 -4.53 16.49 13.38
N GLY A 21 -4.78 16.68 14.69
CA GLY A 21 -5.86 17.52 15.18
C GLY A 21 -5.75 18.95 14.65
N SER A 22 -4.54 19.50 14.65
CA SER A 22 -4.27 20.85 14.13
C SER A 22 -4.46 20.97 12.60
N CYS A 23 -4.12 19.92 11.83
CA CYS A 23 -4.31 19.91 10.37
C CYS A 23 -5.77 19.64 9.96
N ALA A 24 -6.46 18.70 10.62
CA ALA A 24 -7.86 18.38 10.36
C ALA A 24 -8.77 19.53 10.81
N VAL A 25 -8.57 20.09 12.01
CA VAL A 25 -9.32 21.26 12.50
C VAL A 25 -8.97 22.51 11.70
N GLY A 26 -7.73 22.70 11.23
CA GLY A 26 -7.38 23.80 10.32
C GLY A 26 -8.04 23.69 8.94
N ALA A 27 -8.20 22.47 8.41
CA ALA A 27 -8.93 22.21 7.16
C ALA A 27 -10.46 22.31 7.35
N LEU A 28 -10.98 21.96 8.52
CA LEU A 28 -12.40 22.06 8.89
C LEU A 28 -12.81 23.50 9.27
N CYS A 29 -11.98 24.28 9.96
CA CYS A 29 -12.29 25.67 10.38
C CYS A 29 -12.21 26.69 9.23
N LYS A 30 -11.45 26.43 8.16
CA LYS A 30 -11.48 27.27 6.95
C LYS A 30 -12.66 26.94 6.01
N CYS A 31 -13.55 25.99 6.38
CA CYS A 31 -14.66 25.52 5.54
C CYS A 31 -15.83 26.49 5.37
N CYS A 32 -15.86 27.66 6.01
CA CYS A 32 -16.93 28.64 5.72
C CYS A 32 -16.78 29.34 4.36
N THR A 33 -15.65 29.17 3.66
CA THR A 33 -15.50 29.55 2.25
C THR A 33 -15.05 28.34 1.43
N CYS A 34 -15.90 27.86 0.53
CA CYS A 34 -15.81 26.58 -0.19
C CYS A 34 -14.64 26.45 -1.21
N ARG A 35 -13.54 27.21 -1.09
CA ARG A 35 -12.51 27.36 -2.13
C ARG A 35 -11.07 27.00 -1.72
N CYS A 36 -10.82 26.47 -0.53
CA CYS A 36 -9.46 26.11 -0.11
C CYS A 36 -9.02 24.73 -0.63
N LEU A 37 -8.07 24.68 -1.57
CA LEU A 37 -7.39 23.44 -1.98
C LEU A 37 -6.26 23.08 -1.02
N ALA A 38 -6.27 21.88 -0.47
CA ALA A 38 -5.11 21.35 0.25
C ALA A 38 -3.94 21.11 -0.73
N SER A 39 -2.69 21.10 -0.25
CA SER A 39 -1.56 20.69 -1.09
C SER A 39 -1.63 19.18 -1.38
N PRO A 40 -1.13 18.70 -2.52
CA PRO A 40 -1.20 17.27 -2.89
C PRO A 40 -0.63 16.34 -1.82
N PHE A 41 0.50 16.72 -1.19
CA PHE A 41 1.08 15.96 -0.09
C PHE A 41 0.14 15.88 1.12
N LYS A 42 -0.44 17.02 1.56
CA LYS A 42 -1.39 17.04 2.68
C LYS A 42 -2.63 16.21 2.38
N THR A 43 -3.13 16.29 1.15
CA THR A 43 -4.25 15.48 0.68
C THR A 43 -3.98 13.98 0.80
N ASN A 44 -2.80 13.53 0.34
CA ASN A 44 -2.42 12.12 0.43
C ASN A 44 -2.28 11.67 1.89
N VAL A 45 -1.72 12.51 2.76
CA VAL A 45 -1.62 12.23 4.21
C VAL A 45 -3.01 12.10 4.85
N LEU A 46 -3.97 12.94 4.47
CA LEU A 46 -5.34 12.86 4.99
C LEU A 46 -6.05 11.55 4.60
N TYR A 47 -5.87 11.04 3.38
CA TYR A 47 -6.41 9.71 3.01
C TYR A 47 -5.73 8.57 3.78
N CYS A 48 -4.41 8.64 3.98
CA CYS A 48 -3.72 7.68 4.84
C CYS A 48 -4.22 7.71 6.28
N LEU A 49 -4.57 8.89 6.79
CA LEU A 49 -5.16 9.02 8.12
C LEU A 49 -6.53 8.33 8.19
N ILE A 50 -7.41 8.54 7.20
CA ILE A 50 -8.71 7.86 7.13
C ILE A 50 -8.51 6.34 7.15
N LEU A 51 -7.57 5.83 6.34
CA LEU A 51 -7.21 4.41 6.32
C LEU A 51 -6.69 3.91 7.67
N PHE A 52 -5.79 4.66 8.30
CA PHE A 52 -5.21 4.31 9.59
C PHE A 52 -6.27 4.24 10.70
N VAL A 53 -7.14 5.25 10.78
CA VAL A 53 -8.24 5.28 11.76
C VAL A 53 -9.20 4.11 11.51
N ALA A 54 -9.64 3.91 10.27
CA ALA A 54 -10.53 2.81 9.92
C ALA A 54 -9.92 1.43 10.21
N THR A 55 -8.65 1.22 9.89
CA THR A 55 -7.91 -0.02 10.19
C THR A 55 -7.80 -0.26 11.69
N THR A 56 -7.52 0.79 12.46
CA THR A 56 -7.43 0.70 13.93
C THR A 56 -8.78 0.33 14.54
N VAL A 57 -9.86 0.98 14.12
CA VAL A 57 -11.23 0.66 14.58
C VAL A 57 -11.60 -0.78 14.20
N ALA A 58 -11.33 -1.19 12.96
CA ALA A 58 -11.60 -2.55 12.49
C ALA A 58 -10.82 -3.61 13.30
N LEU A 59 -9.56 -3.35 13.65
CA LEU A 59 -8.77 -4.24 14.51
C LEU A 59 -9.34 -4.34 15.92
N VAL A 60 -9.70 -3.20 16.52
CA VAL A 60 -10.30 -3.19 17.87
C VAL A 60 -11.57 -4.03 17.88
N LEU A 61 -12.47 -3.81 16.91
CA LEU A 61 -13.73 -4.55 16.80
C LEU A 61 -13.51 -6.04 16.49
N ARG A 62 -12.54 -6.37 15.63
CA ARG A 62 -12.13 -7.75 15.36
C ARG A 62 -11.74 -8.47 16.66
N TYR A 63 -10.79 -7.90 17.41
CA TYR A 63 -10.24 -8.56 18.60
C TYR A 63 -11.12 -8.45 19.83
N SER A 64 -12.07 -7.51 19.85
CA SER A 64 -13.14 -7.49 20.86
C SER A 64 -14.29 -8.41 20.51
N GLU A 65 -14.23 -9.11 19.37
CA GLU A 65 -15.28 -10.01 18.86
C GLU A 65 -16.65 -9.30 18.75
N GLN A 66 -16.65 -8.03 18.30
CA GLN A 66 -17.87 -7.21 18.19
C GLN A 66 -18.19 -6.86 16.74
N ASP A 67 -19.45 -7.07 16.35
CA ASP A 67 -20.02 -6.48 15.13
C ASP A 67 -20.60 -5.08 15.42
N MET A 68 -20.68 -4.25 14.38
CA MET A 68 -21.32 -2.93 14.42
C MET A 68 -22.81 -2.98 14.09
N ALA A 69 -23.34 -4.12 13.67
CA ALA A 69 -24.73 -4.26 13.21
C ALA A 69 -25.75 -3.97 14.32
N VAL A 70 -26.88 -3.37 13.95
CA VAL A 70 -28.04 -3.26 14.85
C VAL A 70 -28.70 -4.63 15.04
N ASP A 71 -28.78 -5.41 13.97
CA ASP A 71 -29.31 -6.78 13.97
C ASP A 71 -28.29 -7.75 13.37
N THR A 72 -27.83 -8.72 14.15
CA THR A 72 -26.88 -9.76 13.73
C THR A 72 -27.62 -10.95 13.09
N TRP A 73 -28.47 -10.69 12.10
CA TRP A 73 -29.24 -11.76 11.44
C TRP A 73 -28.31 -12.78 10.76
N SER A 74 -28.14 -13.93 11.41
CA SER A 74 -27.57 -15.16 10.83
C SER A 74 -28.65 -16.24 10.91
N THR A 75 -29.36 -16.45 9.80
CA THR A 75 -30.35 -17.53 9.73
C THR A 75 -29.66 -18.84 9.40
N PRO A 76 -29.98 -19.97 10.06
CA PRO A 76 -29.44 -21.27 9.68
C PRO A 76 -29.64 -21.53 8.18
N GLY A 77 -28.55 -21.84 7.48
CA GLY A 77 -28.55 -22.02 6.01
C GLY A 77 -28.28 -20.77 5.17
N SER A 78 -28.09 -19.59 5.80
CA SER A 78 -27.62 -18.37 5.11
C SER A 78 -26.11 -18.36 4.91
N ALA A 79 -25.63 -17.60 3.92
CA ALA A 79 -24.19 -17.48 3.63
C ALA A 79 -23.40 -16.92 4.83
N SER A 80 -24.00 -16.02 5.61
CA SER A 80 -23.41 -15.49 6.84
C SER A 80 -23.32 -16.52 7.96
N TYR A 81 -24.32 -17.39 8.11
CA TYR A 81 -24.28 -18.49 9.07
C TYR A 81 -23.17 -19.49 8.74
N THR A 82 -23.02 -19.87 7.47
CA THR A 82 -21.91 -20.72 7.04
C THR A 82 -20.55 -20.06 7.29
N LEU A 83 -20.45 -18.73 7.07
CA LEU A 83 -19.22 -17.96 7.32
C LEU A 83 -18.79 -17.97 8.79
N CYS A 84 -19.76 -17.96 9.71
CA CYS A 84 -19.53 -17.78 11.12
C CYS A 84 -20.72 -18.30 11.96
N GLU A 85 -20.53 -19.45 12.60
CA GLU A 85 -21.44 -20.02 13.60
C GLU A 85 -20.79 -19.91 14.99
N GLY A 86 -21.20 -18.91 15.80
CA GLY A 86 -20.72 -18.67 17.17
C GLY A 86 -19.87 -17.40 17.36
N GLY A 87 -19.61 -17.03 18.62
CA GLY A 87 -19.12 -15.68 18.99
C GLY A 87 -17.70 -15.29 18.51
N ARG A 88 -16.83 -16.26 18.18
CA ARG A 88 -15.39 -16.00 17.89
C ARG A 88 -15.10 -15.37 16.53
N CYS A 89 -16.08 -15.28 15.63
CA CYS A 89 -15.92 -14.76 14.28
C CYS A 89 -16.81 -13.55 13.98
N GLU A 90 -17.59 -13.07 14.96
CA GLU A 90 -18.49 -11.91 14.82
C GLU A 90 -17.73 -10.63 14.45
N GLY A 91 -16.51 -10.46 14.97
CA GLY A 91 -15.64 -9.33 14.65
C GLY A 91 -15.23 -9.24 13.17
N ASN A 92 -15.35 -10.32 12.38
CA ASN A 92 -15.10 -10.29 10.93
C ASN A 92 -16.13 -9.39 10.20
N TRP A 93 -17.37 -9.36 10.68
CA TRP A 93 -18.43 -8.56 10.05
C TRP A 93 -18.15 -7.06 10.16
N ALA A 94 -17.65 -6.60 11.31
CA ALA A 94 -17.20 -5.22 11.49
C ALA A 94 -16.08 -4.85 10.51
N VAL A 95 -15.11 -5.75 10.30
CA VAL A 95 -14.03 -5.55 9.32
C VAL A 95 -14.59 -5.36 7.92
N PHE A 96 -15.52 -6.21 7.49
CA PHE A 96 -16.13 -6.11 6.16
C PHE A 96 -16.96 -4.83 5.99
N ARG A 97 -17.72 -4.41 7.00
CA ARG A 97 -18.50 -3.15 6.98
C ARG A 97 -17.59 -1.91 6.83
N ILE A 98 -16.51 -1.86 7.61
CA ILE A 98 -15.54 -0.75 7.57
C ILE A 98 -14.79 -0.74 6.23
N SER A 99 -14.29 -1.90 5.79
CA SER A 99 -13.61 -2.03 4.50
C SER A 99 -14.52 -1.65 3.33
N PHE A 100 -15.79 -2.09 3.34
CA PHE A 100 -16.77 -1.72 2.32
C PHE A 100 -16.98 -0.20 2.27
N THR A 101 -17.08 0.46 3.42
CA THR A 101 -17.19 1.92 3.51
C THR A 101 -15.99 2.62 2.84
N LEU A 102 -14.77 2.14 3.10
CA LEU A 102 -13.55 2.64 2.44
C LEU A 102 -13.58 2.37 0.93
N SER A 103 -13.99 1.17 0.51
CA SER A 103 -14.14 0.81 -0.90
C SER A 103 -15.12 1.73 -1.62
N CYS A 104 -16.26 2.09 -1.02
CA CYS A 104 -17.20 3.06 -1.56
C CYS A 104 -16.58 4.46 -1.70
N LEU A 105 -15.82 4.92 -0.71
CA LEU A 105 -15.10 6.21 -0.80
C LEU A 105 -14.13 6.20 -1.99
N PHE A 106 -13.23 5.21 -2.06
CA PHE A 106 -12.20 5.18 -3.09
C PHE A 106 -12.76 4.90 -4.48
N LEU A 107 -13.83 4.11 -4.59
CA LEU A 107 -14.54 3.92 -5.85
C LEU A 107 -15.19 5.22 -6.33
N THR A 108 -15.85 5.95 -5.44
CA THR A 108 -16.43 7.27 -5.77
C THR A 108 -15.34 8.24 -6.21
N MET A 109 -14.24 8.31 -5.49
CA MET A 109 -13.10 9.16 -5.84
C MET A 109 -12.43 8.73 -7.15
N LEU A 110 -12.37 7.43 -7.45
CA LEU A 110 -11.87 6.91 -8.72
C LEU A 110 -12.72 7.42 -9.89
N PHE A 111 -14.05 7.39 -9.79
CA PHE A 111 -14.94 7.93 -10.81
C PHE A 111 -14.80 9.45 -10.96
N LEU A 112 -14.79 10.19 -9.85
CA LEU A 112 -14.68 11.66 -9.86
C LEU A 112 -13.32 12.17 -10.37
N THR A 113 -12.28 11.34 -10.37
CA THR A 113 -10.92 11.71 -10.77
C THR A 113 -10.39 10.91 -11.96
N CYS A 114 -11.29 10.24 -12.69
CA CYS A 114 -10.95 9.39 -13.83
C CYS A 114 -10.41 10.21 -15.01
N SER A 115 -11.01 11.36 -15.28
CA SER A 115 -10.65 12.25 -16.39
C SER A 115 -9.64 13.33 -15.96
N GLU A 116 -8.79 13.74 -16.90
CA GLU A 116 -7.91 14.89 -16.73
C GLU A 116 -8.74 16.17 -16.78
N SER A 117 -9.11 16.68 -15.61
CA SER A 117 -9.98 17.85 -15.51
C SER A 117 -9.64 18.68 -14.28
N LYS A 118 -10.01 19.97 -14.29
CA LYS A 118 -9.94 20.80 -13.08
C LYS A 118 -10.83 20.21 -11.98
N ALA A 119 -12.02 19.69 -12.34
CA ALA A 119 -12.94 19.04 -11.42
C ALA A 119 -12.31 17.86 -10.66
N ALA A 120 -11.50 17.03 -11.33
CA ALA A 120 -10.75 15.96 -10.68
C ALA A 120 -9.77 16.48 -9.62
N VAL A 121 -9.13 17.62 -9.87
CA VAL A 121 -8.23 18.27 -8.90
C VAL A 121 -8.99 18.82 -7.70
N PHE A 122 -10.14 19.47 -7.93
CA PHE A 122 -11.03 19.91 -6.84
C PHE A 122 -11.57 18.73 -6.03
N ALA A 123 -11.97 17.65 -6.70
CA ALA A 123 -12.44 16.43 -6.05
C ALA A 123 -11.31 15.80 -5.21
N HIS A 124 -10.09 15.69 -5.71
CA HIS A 124 -8.96 15.12 -4.96
C HIS A 124 -8.57 16.00 -3.76
N ARG A 125 -8.36 17.30 -3.99
CA ARG A 125 -7.72 18.23 -3.02
C ARG A 125 -8.69 19.01 -2.13
N GLY A 126 -9.95 19.15 -2.54
CA GLY A 126 -10.99 19.94 -1.86
C GLY A 126 -12.06 19.09 -1.19
N PHE A 127 -13.20 19.69 -0.83
CA PHE A 127 -14.40 19.02 -0.30
C PHE A 127 -14.16 18.02 0.86
N TRP A 128 -13.18 18.30 1.74
CA TRP A 128 -12.81 17.40 2.82
C TRP A 128 -13.94 17.12 3.81
N LEU A 129 -14.68 18.16 4.21
CA LEU A 129 -15.83 18.00 5.09
C LEU A 129 -16.87 17.06 4.46
N ALA A 130 -17.19 17.25 3.18
CA ALA A 130 -18.14 16.40 2.46
C ALA A 130 -17.66 14.94 2.38
N LYS A 131 -16.37 14.70 2.17
CA LYS A 131 -15.80 13.33 2.18
C LYS A 131 -15.90 12.68 3.55
N VAL A 132 -15.55 13.39 4.61
CA VAL A 132 -15.63 12.87 5.98
C VAL A 132 -17.08 12.55 6.35
N ILE A 133 -18.02 13.46 6.06
CA ILE A 133 -19.45 13.21 6.25
C ILE A 133 -19.91 12.02 5.41
N GLY A 134 -19.48 11.92 4.15
CA GLY A 134 -19.82 10.79 3.27
C GLY A 134 -19.33 9.45 3.81
N VAL A 135 -18.10 9.38 4.33
CA VAL A 135 -17.57 8.16 4.99
C VAL A 135 -18.41 7.79 6.20
N ILE A 136 -18.74 8.76 7.06
CA ILE A 136 -19.58 8.52 8.25
C ILE A 136 -20.99 8.06 7.85
N ALA A 137 -21.59 8.69 6.83
CA ALA A 137 -22.94 8.36 6.36
C ALA A 137 -23.01 6.96 5.73
N VAL A 138 -22.04 6.60 4.88
CA VAL A 138 -21.94 5.25 4.32
C VAL A 138 -21.71 4.23 5.44
N GLY A 139 -20.79 4.51 6.37
CA GLY A 139 -20.53 3.67 7.54
C GLY A 139 -21.79 3.45 8.39
N ALA A 140 -22.53 4.51 8.70
CA ALA A 140 -23.80 4.41 9.41
C ALA A 140 -24.85 3.60 8.63
N THR A 141 -24.87 3.69 7.30
CA THR A 141 -25.77 2.87 6.47
C THR A 141 -25.39 1.40 6.53
N THR A 142 -24.08 1.09 6.55
CA THR A 142 -23.63 -0.31 6.63
C THR A 142 -24.14 -0.99 7.89
N VAL A 143 -24.34 -0.29 9.01
CA VAL A 143 -24.84 -0.86 10.28
C VAL A 143 -26.24 -1.50 10.15
N PHE A 144 -27.06 -1.02 9.22
CA PHE A 144 -28.41 -1.53 8.98
C PHE A 144 -28.47 -2.65 7.92
N MET A 145 -27.34 -2.97 7.28
CA MET A 145 -27.28 -3.97 6.22
C MET A 145 -27.05 -5.38 6.80
N PRO A 146 -27.74 -6.42 6.29
CA PRO A 146 -27.61 -7.79 6.81
C PRO A 146 -26.21 -8.38 6.55
N ASN A 147 -25.80 -9.33 7.39
CA ASN A 147 -24.48 -10.00 7.28
C ASN A 147 -24.29 -10.72 5.94
N ASP A 148 -25.35 -11.25 5.35
CA ASP A 148 -25.27 -11.92 4.04
C ASP A 148 -24.74 -11.00 2.92
N ALA A 149 -25.07 -9.71 2.95
CA ALA A 149 -24.52 -8.76 1.98
C ALA A 149 -22.99 -8.65 2.11
N PHE A 150 -22.48 -8.68 3.34
CA PHE A 150 -21.04 -8.65 3.60
C PHE A 150 -20.36 -9.99 3.32
N ALA A 151 -21.09 -11.11 3.36
CA ALA A 151 -20.58 -12.40 2.91
C ALA A 151 -20.28 -12.38 1.40
N TYR A 152 -21.17 -11.80 0.60
CA TYR A 152 -20.91 -11.57 -0.83
C TYR A 152 -19.76 -10.57 -1.07
N TYR A 153 -19.70 -9.50 -0.28
CA TYR A 153 -18.57 -8.56 -0.34
C TYR A 153 -17.22 -9.25 -0.04
N ALA A 154 -17.17 -10.14 0.95
CA ALA A 154 -15.97 -10.88 1.30
C ALA A 154 -15.46 -11.75 0.15
N TRP A 155 -16.37 -12.37 -0.62
CA TRP A 155 -16.02 -13.08 -1.86
C TRP A 155 -15.40 -12.18 -2.91
N ILE A 156 -15.99 -11.00 -3.15
CA ILE A 156 -15.44 -10.03 -4.09
C ILE A 156 -14.05 -9.59 -3.61
N ALA A 157 -13.91 -9.28 -2.32
CA ALA A 157 -12.65 -8.87 -1.71
C ALA A 157 -11.56 -9.93 -1.87
N ARG A 158 -11.88 -11.21 -1.72
CA ARG A 158 -10.94 -12.34 -1.88
C ARG A 158 -10.30 -12.38 -3.26
N PHE A 159 -11.05 -12.11 -4.32
CA PHE A 159 -10.53 -12.14 -5.68
C PHE A 159 -9.91 -10.81 -6.13
N VAL A 160 -10.28 -9.69 -5.50
CA VAL A 160 -9.73 -8.36 -5.81
C VAL A 160 -8.45 -8.04 -5.03
N ALA A 161 -8.34 -8.51 -3.78
CA ALA A 161 -7.18 -8.31 -2.89
C ALA A 161 -5.82 -8.70 -3.51
N PRO A 162 -5.70 -9.78 -4.32
CA PRO A 162 -4.49 -10.11 -5.06
C PRO A 162 -3.93 -8.99 -5.92
N GLY A 163 -4.80 -8.13 -6.47
CA GLY A 163 -4.38 -6.96 -7.23
C GLY A 163 -3.51 -6.03 -6.38
N PHE A 164 -3.81 -5.90 -5.08
CA PHE A 164 -2.97 -5.11 -4.18
C PHE A 164 -1.66 -5.82 -3.82
N LEU A 165 -1.66 -7.16 -3.68
CA LEU A 165 -0.41 -7.92 -3.47
C LEU A 165 0.57 -7.71 -4.64
N VAL A 166 0.06 -7.74 -5.88
CA VAL A 166 0.86 -7.43 -7.07
C VAL A 166 1.37 -5.99 -7.03
N TYR A 167 0.52 -5.03 -6.66
CA TYR A 167 0.94 -3.64 -6.51
C TYR A 167 2.00 -3.46 -5.41
N GLN A 168 1.90 -4.17 -4.29
CA GLN A 168 2.90 -4.16 -3.22
C GLN A 168 4.28 -4.51 -3.76
N VAL A 169 4.39 -5.51 -4.64
CA VAL A 169 5.68 -5.89 -5.23
C VAL A 169 6.20 -4.86 -6.20
N ILE A 170 5.34 -4.27 -7.04
CA ILE A 170 5.74 -3.15 -7.91
C ILE A 170 6.28 -1.99 -7.06
N SER A 171 5.61 -1.67 -5.96
CA SER A 171 6.05 -0.64 -5.01
C SER A 171 7.35 -1.02 -4.31
N LEU A 172 7.55 -2.28 -3.93
CA LEU A 172 8.77 -2.77 -3.29
C LEU A 172 9.96 -2.75 -4.27
N ILE A 173 9.73 -3.07 -5.54
CA ILE A 173 10.75 -2.95 -6.59
C ILE A 173 11.19 -1.49 -6.73
N GLY A 174 10.22 -0.57 -6.87
CA GLY A 174 10.51 0.86 -6.96
C GLY A 174 11.21 1.41 -5.71
N PHE A 175 10.79 0.97 -4.53
CA PHE A 175 11.47 1.32 -3.28
C PHE A 175 12.89 0.76 -3.22
N GLY A 176 13.09 -0.51 -3.56
CA GLY A 176 14.40 -1.17 -3.54
C GLY A 176 15.42 -0.46 -4.43
N TYR A 177 15.04 -0.13 -5.66
CA TYR A 177 15.89 0.64 -6.56
C TYR A 177 16.15 2.05 -6.03
N SER A 178 15.11 2.77 -5.60
CA SER A 178 15.26 4.12 -5.05
C SER A 178 16.14 4.15 -3.80
N ALA A 179 16.04 3.15 -2.92
CA ALA A 179 16.85 3.03 -1.71
C ALA A 179 18.30 2.68 -2.06
N ASN A 180 18.51 1.71 -2.95
CA ASN A 180 19.85 1.33 -3.41
C ASN A 180 20.58 2.52 -4.03
N THR A 181 19.95 3.22 -4.98
CA THR A 181 20.54 4.40 -5.62
C THR A 181 20.81 5.51 -4.61
N ALA A 182 19.87 5.81 -3.70
CA ALA A 182 20.09 6.84 -2.68
C ALA A 182 21.24 6.51 -1.72
N MET A 183 21.46 5.24 -1.39
CA MET A 183 22.62 4.83 -0.58
C MET A 183 23.93 4.97 -1.36
N VAL A 184 23.96 4.55 -2.62
CA VAL A 184 25.15 4.66 -3.48
C VAL A 184 25.52 6.11 -3.74
N GLU A 185 24.56 6.97 -4.09
CA GLU A 185 24.80 8.40 -4.33
C GLU A 185 25.29 9.13 -3.08
N ARG A 186 24.78 8.79 -1.89
CA ARG A 186 25.26 9.36 -0.62
C ARG A 186 26.70 8.99 -0.32
N ASP A 187 27.12 7.79 -0.72
CA ASP A 187 28.49 7.31 -0.59
C ASP A 187 29.43 8.10 -1.50
N ASP A 188 29.04 8.31 -2.75
CA ASP A 188 29.83 9.04 -3.75
C ASP A 188 29.96 10.55 -3.41
N GLN A 189 29.04 11.08 -2.60
CA GLN A 189 29.03 12.48 -2.15
C GLN A 189 29.66 12.70 -0.76
N ALA A 190 29.92 11.66 0.03
CA ALA A 190 30.39 11.80 1.41
C ALA A 190 31.92 11.78 1.53
N PRO A 191 32.55 12.73 2.26
CA PRO A 191 33.93 12.55 2.71
C PRO A 191 34.03 11.35 3.67
N PRO A 192 35.20 10.69 3.78
CA PRO A 192 35.37 9.48 4.58
C PRO A 192 34.95 9.71 6.04
N ALA A 193 33.89 9.02 6.46
CA ALA A 193 33.38 9.03 7.83
C ALA A 193 33.46 7.62 8.42
N PRO A 194 33.85 7.47 9.70
CA PRO A 194 33.90 6.17 10.34
C PRO A 194 32.50 5.68 10.72
N LEU A 195 32.20 4.41 10.45
CA LEU A 195 31.05 3.70 11.00
C LEU A 195 31.58 2.72 12.07
N LEU A 196 31.02 2.77 13.27
CA LEU A 196 31.17 1.72 14.29
C LEU A 196 32.63 1.40 14.67
N CYS A 197 33.41 2.44 15.02
CA CYS A 197 34.79 2.31 15.55
C CYS A 197 35.82 1.70 14.57
N ILE A 198 35.42 1.35 13.35
CA ILE A 198 36.32 0.91 12.30
C ILE A 198 36.76 2.16 11.54
N SER A 199 38.07 2.45 11.58
CA SER A 199 38.68 3.52 10.79
C SER A 199 38.39 3.24 9.32
N ASN A 200 37.44 3.97 8.74
CA ASN A 200 37.08 3.86 7.34
C ASN A 200 37.81 4.97 6.59
N SER A 201 38.94 4.63 5.98
CA SER A 201 39.78 5.56 5.21
C SER A 201 39.22 5.87 3.82
N GLY A 202 38.11 5.27 3.41
CA GLY A 202 37.39 5.59 2.17
C GLY A 202 35.90 5.74 2.47
N GLY A 203 35.21 6.68 1.83
CA GLY A 203 33.80 7.06 2.07
C GLY A 203 32.72 5.99 1.84
N ASN A 204 33.03 4.70 1.99
CA ASN A 204 32.24 3.52 1.62
C ASN A 204 31.18 3.09 2.65
N VAL A 205 30.75 3.96 3.56
CA VAL A 205 29.87 3.59 4.68
C VAL A 205 28.51 3.07 4.21
N TRP A 206 27.91 3.74 3.21
CA TRP A 206 26.57 3.40 2.74
C TRP A 206 26.59 2.15 1.87
N LYS A 207 27.67 1.91 1.13
CA LYS A 207 27.88 0.65 0.39
C LYS A 207 27.99 -0.55 1.34
N VAL A 208 28.76 -0.42 2.43
CA VAL A 208 28.85 -1.47 3.47
C VAL A 208 27.51 -1.69 4.16
N ALA A 209 26.81 -0.61 4.54
CA ALA A 209 25.48 -0.70 5.15
C ALA A 209 24.47 -1.41 4.23
N ASN A 210 24.48 -1.12 2.93
CA ASN A 210 23.62 -1.76 1.95
C ASN A 210 23.91 -3.27 1.83
N LEU A 211 25.19 -3.66 1.79
CA LEU A 211 25.59 -5.08 1.78
C LEU A 211 25.18 -5.81 3.05
N LEU A 212 25.35 -5.19 4.23
CA LEU A 212 24.92 -5.76 5.50
C LEU A 212 23.39 -5.93 5.54
N LEU A 213 22.64 -4.96 5.02
CA LEU A 213 21.18 -5.07 4.90
C LEU A 213 20.78 -6.22 3.97
N CYS A 214 21.44 -6.37 2.83
CA CYS A 214 21.22 -7.51 1.92
C CYS A 214 21.50 -8.84 2.62
N LEU A 215 22.63 -8.95 3.33
CA LEU A 215 23.00 -10.16 4.07
C LEU A 215 21.94 -10.52 5.11
N LEU A 216 21.49 -9.55 5.92
CA LEU A 216 20.45 -9.76 6.93
C LEU A 216 19.13 -10.23 6.31
N LEU A 217 18.72 -9.64 5.18
CA LEU A 217 17.53 -10.06 4.46
C LEU A 217 17.65 -11.49 3.94
N TYR A 218 18.77 -11.88 3.33
CA TYR A 218 18.97 -13.26 2.85
C TYR A 218 19.05 -14.29 3.98
N VAL A 219 19.70 -13.95 5.09
CA VAL A 219 19.66 -14.81 6.30
C VAL A 219 18.21 -14.98 6.77
N GLY A 220 17.44 -13.90 6.81
CA GLY A 220 16.01 -13.95 7.15
C GLY A 220 15.18 -14.80 6.17
N ILE A 221 15.43 -14.69 4.87
CA ILE A 221 14.76 -15.47 3.82
C ILE A 221 15.04 -16.96 4.00
N LEU A 222 16.31 -17.35 4.11
CA LEU A 222 16.71 -18.75 4.27
C LEU A 222 16.20 -19.33 5.58
N THR A 223 16.25 -18.55 6.67
CA THR A 223 15.67 -18.93 7.96
C THR A 223 14.16 -19.14 7.83
N GLY A 224 13.46 -18.22 7.17
CA GLY A 224 12.01 -18.32 6.92
C GLY A 224 11.64 -19.57 6.13
N ILE A 225 12.34 -19.84 5.02
CA ILE A 225 12.14 -21.05 4.21
C ILE A 225 12.43 -22.32 5.03
N GLY A 226 13.51 -22.33 5.81
CA GLY A 226 13.84 -23.44 6.70
C GLY A 226 12.75 -23.71 7.73
N LEU A 227 12.20 -22.66 8.35
CA LEU A 227 11.08 -22.76 9.29
C LEU A 227 9.80 -23.26 8.61
N LEU A 228 9.55 -22.90 7.34
CA LEU A 228 8.41 -23.43 6.60
C LEU A 228 8.53 -24.93 6.35
N TYR A 229 9.72 -25.44 6.02
CA TYR A 229 9.94 -26.89 5.91
C TYR A 229 9.87 -27.62 7.25
N ASP A 230 10.37 -27.02 8.34
CA ASP A 230 10.40 -27.61 9.68
C ASP A 230 9.00 -27.68 10.31
N ARG A 231 8.24 -26.59 10.22
CA ARG A 231 6.98 -26.45 10.96
C ARG A 231 5.76 -26.96 10.22
N PHE A 232 5.74 -26.87 8.89
CA PHE A 232 4.60 -27.35 8.12
C PHE A 232 4.88 -28.77 7.62
N PRO A 233 3.98 -29.75 7.88
CA PRO A 233 4.16 -31.13 7.43
C PRO A 233 4.30 -31.23 5.92
N GLN A 234 5.30 -31.99 5.46
CA GLN A 234 5.60 -32.19 4.04
C GLN A 234 5.03 -33.50 3.49
N SER A 235 5.01 -34.55 4.32
CA SER A 235 4.41 -35.84 3.99
C SER A 235 2.89 -35.80 4.14
N GLY A 236 2.15 -36.29 3.15
CA GLY A 236 0.69 -36.30 3.16
C GLY A 236 0.03 -34.97 2.75
N CYS A 237 0.79 -33.88 2.66
CA CYS A 237 0.30 -32.54 2.36
C CYS A 237 1.01 -31.96 1.13
N SER A 238 0.68 -32.41 -0.08
CA SER A 238 1.39 -32.07 -1.33
C SER A 238 1.45 -30.57 -1.67
N PHE A 239 0.52 -29.78 -1.14
CA PHE A 239 0.51 -28.32 -1.27
C PHE A 239 1.73 -27.66 -0.62
N ASN A 240 2.14 -28.11 0.57
CA ASN A 240 3.23 -27.52 1.35
C ASN A 240 4.59 -27.61 0.63
N PRO A 241 5.07 -28.79 0.17
CA PRO A 241 6.33 -28.88 -0.54
C PRO A 241 6.26 -28.17 -1.89
N LEU A 242 5.12 -28.16 -2.59
CA LEU A 242 4.95 -27.38 -3.81
C LEU A 242 5.14 -25.88 -3.54
N ALA A 243 4.47 -25.35 -2.51
CA ALA A 243 4.52 -23.93 -2.17
C ALA A 243 5.94 -23.48 -1.79
N VAL A 244 6.58 -24.19 -0.85
CA VAL A 244 7.90 -23.81 -0.33
C VAL A 244 8.99 -24.03 -1.38
N THR A 245 8.98 -25.18 -2.06
CA THR A 245 10.05 -25.52 -3.02
C THR A 245 10.01 -24.60 -4.24
N THR A 246 8.83 -24.34 -4.80
CA THR A 246 8.72 -23.41 -5.94
C THR A 246 9.11 -22.00 -5.53
N THR A 247 8.75 -21.55 -4.33
CA THR A 247 9.18 -20.24 -3.81
C THR A 247 10.70 -20.18 -3.66
N LEU A 248 11.33 -21.21 -3.09
CA LEU A 248 12.80 -21.30 -2.98
C LEU A 248 13.48 -21.24 -4.35
N LEU A 249 13.00 -22.01 -5.34
CA LEU A 249 13.56 -22.00 -6.69
C LEU A 249 13.45 -20.61 -7.35
N LEU A 250 12.31 -19.94 -7.19
CA LEU A 250 12.12 -18.58 -7.71
C LEU A 250 13.01 -17.55 -7.01
N VAL A 251 13.22 -17.67 -5.70
CA VAL A 251 14.18 -16.84 -4.93
C VAL A 251 15.60 -17.04 -5.44
N LEU A 252 16.03 -18.29 -5.61
CA LEU A 252 17.36 -18.62 -6.11
C LEU A 252 17.56 -18.10 -7.54
N LEU A 253 16.57 -18.29 -8.42
CA LEU A 253 16.61 -17.79 -9.80
C LEU A 253 16.73 -16.27 -9.87
N ASN A 254 15.85 -15.55 -9.16
CA ASN A 254 15.86 -14.09 -9.13
C ASN A 254 17.17 -13.54 -8.56
N THR A 255 17.71 -14.17 -7.51
CA THR A 255 18.98 -13.79 -6.90
C THR A 255 20.15 -14.05 -7.85
N ALA A 256 20.20 -15.22 -8.48
CA ALA A 256 21.26 -15.59 -9.42
C ALA A 256 21.31 -14.62 -10.61
N LEU A 257 20.16 -14.27 -11.17
CA LEU A 257 20.09 -13.31 -12.28
C LEU A 257 20.48 -11.90 -11.84
N SER A 258 20.11 -11.48 -10.63
CA SER A 258 20.46 -10.15 -10.09
C SER A 258 21.95 -9.97 -9.84
N VAL A 259 22.70 -11.05 -9.60
CA VAL A 259 24.17 -11.03 -9.43
C VAL A 259 24.89 -11.32 -10.75
N SER A 260 24.21 -11.95 -11.71
CA SER A 260 24.81 -12.30 -12.99
C SER A 260 25.10 -11.07 -13.85
N SER A 261 26.02 -11.24 -14.81
CA SER A 261 26.24 -10.26 -15.87
C SER A 261 25.05 -10.12 -16.83
N ILE A 262 23.96 -10.88 -16.66
CA ILE A 262 22.75 -10.79 -17.50
C ILE A 262 21.95 -9.52 -17.19
N ALA A 263 21.89 -9.12 -15.92
CA ALA A 263 21.13 -7.95 -15.48
C ALA A 263 22.05 -6.95 -14.75
N PRO A 264 22.90 -6.19 -15.47
CA PRO A 264 23.84 -5.25 -14.86
C PRO A 264 23.15 -4.07 -14.16
N HIS A 265 21.90 -3.79 -14.50
CA HIS A 265 21.04 -2.79 -13.86
C HIS A 265 20.36 -3.31 -12.59
N ALA A 266 20.52 -4.59 -12.25
CA ALA A 266 19.91 -5.17 -11.06
C ALA A 266 20.55 -4.62 -9.77
N ALA A 267 19.72 -4.47 -8.74
CA ALA A 267 20.17 -4.13 -7.40
C ALA A 267 19.92 -5.31 -6.46
N LEU A 268 20.97 -5.78 -5.78
CA LEU A 268 20.89 -6.91 -4.85
C LEU A 268 19.90 -6.66 -3.70
N LEU A 269 19.77 -5.40 -3.25
CA LEU A 269 18.79 -5.01 -2.25
C LEU A 269 17.36 -5.25 -2.73
N THR A 270 17.08 -4.92 -4.00
CA THR A 270 15.75 -5.10 -4.58
C THR A 270 15.39 -6.59 -4.67
N SER A 271 16.32 -7.44 -5.11
CA SER A 271 16.07 -8.89 -5.18
C SER A 271 15.85 -9.50 -3.80
N ALA A 272 16.58 -9.03 -2.78
CA ALA A 272 16.40 -9.45 -1.40
C ALA A 272 15.03 -9.03 -0.84
N LEU A 273 14.59 -7.78 -1.07
CA LEU A 273 13.27 -7.30 -0.62
C LEU A 273 12.11 -8.06 -1.27
N VAL A 274 12.19 -8.29 -2.60
CA VAL A 274 11.17 -9.07 -3.32
C VAL A 274 11.14 -10.51 -2.83
N SER A 275 12.31 -11.12 -2.61
CA SER A 275 12.40 -12.49 -2.11
C SER A 275 11.87 -12.64 -0.69
N ALA A 276 12.17 -11.69 0.20
CA ALA A 276 11.64 -11.66 1.57
C ALA A 276 10.11 -11.55 1.57
N TYR A 277 9.55 -10.68 0.73
CA TYR A 277 8.11 -10.58 0.54
C TYR A 277 7.51 -11.86 -0.05
N GLY A 278 8.16 -12.47 -1.05
CA GLY A 278 7.75 -13.76 -1.63
C GLY A 278 7.68 -14.87 -0.58
N THR A 279 8.67 -14.97 0.29
CA THR A 279 8.66 -15.90 1.43
C THR A 279 7.53 -15.60 2.41
N TRP A 280 7.23 -14.32 2.68
CA TRP A 280 6.10 -13.92 3.52
C TRP A 280 4.74 -14.31 2.92
N VAL A 281 4.55 -14.10 1.62
CA VAL A 281 3.33 -14.52 0.91
C VAL A 281 3.20 -16.04 0.87
N CYS A 282 4.31 -16.77 0.70
CA CYS A 282 4.32 -18.24 0.80
C CYS A 282 3.89 -18.72 2.20
N TYR A 283 4.40 -18.08 3.26
CA TYR A 283 3.92 -18.34 4.63
C TYR A 283 2.41 -18.09 4.76
N GLY A 284 1.91 -16.96 4.24
CA GLY A 284 0.48 -16.63 4.27
C GLY A 284 -0.39 -17.66 3.55
N ALA A 285 0.08 -18.17 2.40
CA ALA A 285 -0.60 -19.23 1.66
C ALA A 285 -0.71 -20.54 2.45
N MET A 286 0.38 -20.97 3.10
CA MET A 286 0.39 -22.18 3.93
C MET A 286 -0.41 -22.01 5.22
N ALA A 287 -0.38 -20.82 5.83
CA ALA A 287 -1.17 -20.50 7.02
C ALA A 287 -2.68 -20.42 6.72
N ALA A 288 -3.06 -20.22 5.46
CA ALA A 288 -4.45 -20.25 5.00
C ALA A 288 -4.94 -21.65 4.63
N MET A 289 -4.10 -22.69 4.72
CA MET A 289 -4.52 -24.07 4.46
C MET A 289 -5.56 -24.51 5.50
N PRO A 290 -6.71 -25.05 5.07
CA PRO A 290 -7.79 -25.37 5.99
C PRO A 290 -7.57 -26.68 6.78
N TYR A 291 -6.79 -27.61 6.22
CA TYR A 291 -6.56 -28.90 6.86
C TYR A 291 -5.61 -28.75 8.05
N ALA A 292 -6.10 -28.98 9.27
CA ALA A 292 -5.33 -28.87 10.51
C ALA A 292 -4.10 -29.80 10.52
N GLU A 293 -4.18 -30.96 9.85
CA GLU A 293 -3.05 -31.88 9.66
C GLU A 293 -1.90 -31.25 8.85
N CYS A 294 -2.23 -30.36 7.92
CA CYS A 294 -1.26 -29.68 7.06
C CYS A 294 -0.90 -28.27 7.55
N ASN A 295 -1.62 -27.74 8.53
CA ASN A 295 -1.48 -26.38 9.03
C ASN A 295 -1.48 -26.34 10.57
N PRO A 296 -0.29 -26.30 11.22
CA PRO A 296 -0.20 -26.21 12.67
C PRO A 296 -0.72 -24.86 13.24
N LEU A 297 -0.98 -23.88 12.38
CA LEU A 297 -1.47 -22.55 12.74
C LEU A 297 -2.99 -22.40 12.51
N ALA A 298 -3.71 -23.46 12.11
CA ALA A 298 -5.13 -23.39 11.77
C ALA A 298 -6.02 -22.81 12.89
N ASN A 299 -5.61 -22.97 14.15
CA ASN A 299 -6.32 -22.46 15.34
C ASN A 299 -5.63 -21.25 16.00
N SER A 300 -4.58 -20.70 15.39
CA SER A 300 -3.88 -19.53 15.92
C SER A 300 -4.67 -18.25 15.60
N PRO A 301 -4.77 -17.29 16.54
CA PRO A 301 -5.46 -16.02 16.28
C PRO A 301 -4.77 -15.16 15.21
N GLY A 302 -3.54 -15.48 14.80
CA GLY A 302 -2.86 -14.79 13.69
C GLY A 302 -2.50 -13.33 13.98
N PHE A 303 -2.44 -12.92 15.25
CA PHE A 303 -2.15 -11.52 15.59
C PHE A 303 -0.80 -11.03 15.03
N VAL A 304 0.26 -11.83 15.21
CA VAL A 304 1.61 -11.46 14.76
C VAL A 304 1.67 -11.37 13.23
N SER A 305 1.05 -12.31 12.50
CA SER A 305 1.03 -12.29 11.03
C SER A 305 0.19 -11.13 10.49
N SER A 306 -0.92 -10.80 11.16
CA SER A 306 -1.70 -9.59 10.86
C SER A 306 -0.84 -8.34 11.03
N VAL A 307 -0.15 -8.17 12.16
CA VAL A 307 0.69 -6.98 12.43
C VAL A 307 1.79 -6.82 11.38
N VAL A 308 2.53 -7.89 11.06
CA VAL A 308 3.60 -7.82 10.05
C VAL A 308 3.05 -7.43 8.69
N SER A 309 1.95 -8.02 8.26
CA SER A 309 1.32 -7.70 6.97
C SER A 309 0.75 -6.28 6.92
N ILE A 310 0.25 -5.76 8.04
CA ILE A 310 -0.18 -4.36 8.18
C ILE A 310 1.02 -3.42 8.08
N CYS A 311 2.15 -3.76 8.71
CA CYS A 311 3.39 -2.98 8.59
C CYS A 311 3.87 -2.91 7.14
N ILE A 312 3.86 -4.04 6.42
CA ILE A 312 4.21 -4.09 5.00
C ILE A 312 3.26 -3.21 4.18
N ALA A 313 1.94 -3.36 4.36
CA ALA A 313 0.94 -2.57 3.64
C ALA A 313 1.06 -1.07 3.94
N THR A 314 1.28 -0.70 5.20
CA THR A 314 1.48 0.70 5.61
C THR A 314 2.76 1.27 4.99
N GLY A 315 3.85 0.49 4.94
CA GLY A 315 5.08 0.87 4.26
C GLY A 315 4.88 1.11 2.76
N THR A 316 4.15 0.23 2.08
CA THR A 316 3.76 0.41 0.67
C THR A 316 2.97 1.69 0.46
N VAL A 317 1.98 1.95 1.30
CA VAL A 317 1.14 3.15 1.21
C VAL A 317 1.93 4.42 1.50
N ALA A 318 2.83 4.39 2.49
CA ALA A 318 3.72 5.51 2.79
C ALA A 318 4.68 5.81 1.62
N PHE A 319 5.22 4.77 0.98
CA PHE A 319 6.03 4.95 -0.22
C PHE A 319 5.20 5.49 -1.40
N LEU A 320 3.97 5.02 -1.58
CA LEU A 320 3.03 5.55 -2.58
C LEU A 320 2.76 7.04 -2.34
N THR A 321 2.46 7.46 -1.12
CA THR A 321 2.17 8.89 -0.84
C THR A 321 3.40 9.77 -1.01
N PHE A 322 4.56 9.29 -0.59
CA PHE A 322 5.83 10.00 -0.77
C PHE A 322 6.20 10.13 -2.25
N SER A 323 6.12 9.03 -3.01
CA SER A 323 6.46 9.00 -4.43
C SER A 323 5.45 9.79 -5.28
N ALA A 324 4.16 9.68 -4.99
CA ALA A 324 3.12 10.51 -5.63
C ALA A 324 3.34 11.99 -5.32
N GLY A 325 3.63 12.34 -4.06
CA GLY A 325 3.96 13.70 -3.67
C GLY A 325 5.16 14.27 -4.45
N ARG A 326 6.25 13.50 -4.56
CA ARG A 326 7.44 13.91 -5.34
C ARG A 326 7.16 14.08 -6.83
N ARG A 327 6.39 13.16 -7.43
CA ARG A 327 6.00 13.25 -8.84
C ARG A 327 5.20 14.52 -9.12
N GLU A 328 4.27 14.86 -8.24
CA GLU A 328 3.47 16.07 -8.40
C GLU A 328 4.29 17.35 -8.20
N THR A 329 5.21 17.40 -7.23
CA THR A 329 6.14 18.54 -7.10
C THR A 329 7.06 18.67 -8.32
N ALA A 330 7.59 17.56 -8.84
CA ALA A 330 8.47 17.57 -10.01
C ALA A 330 7.73 18.05 -11.27
N LYS A 331 6.48 17.62 -11.49
CA LYS A 331 5.64 18.11 -12.60
C LYS A 331 5.34 19.60 -12.49
N MET A 332 5.06 20.10 -11.29
CA MET A 332 4.85 21.53 -11.07
C MET A 332 6.11 22.33 -11.38
N SER A 333 7.29 21.92 -10.87
CA SER A 333 8.56 22.58 -11.15
C SER A 333 8.95 22.51 -12.64
N ALA A 334 8.75 21.39 -13.30
CA ALA A 334 9.02 21.25 -14.74
C ALA A 334 8.11 22.17 -15.58
N LYS A 335 6.84 22.33 -15.18
CA LYS A 335 5.90 23.23 -15.86
C LYS A 335 6.25 24.70 -15.60
N GLU A 336 6.69 25.05 -14.41
CA GLU A 336 7.17 26.40 -14.07
C GLU A 336 8.40 26.77 -14.91
N VAL A 337 9.37 25.86 -15.03
CA VAL A 337 10.53 26.03 -15.91
C VAL A 337 10.12 26.16 -17.38
N ALA A 338 9.18 25.35 -17.86
CA ALA A 338 8.68 25.45 -19.23
C ALA A 338 7.93 26.78 -19.50
N THR A 339 7.20 27.28 -18.51
CA THR A 339 6.47 28.56 -18.61
C THR A 339 7.43 29.74 -18.61
N ASN A 340 8.43 29.73 -17.73
CA ASN A 340 9.50 30.73 -17.68
C ASN A 340 10.39 30.70 -18.94
N ALA A 341 10.65 29.51 -19.51
CA ALA A 341 11.37 29.37 -20.77
C ALA A 341 10.55 29.90 -21.97
N GLY A 342 9.23 29.76 -21.96
CA GLY A 342 8.33 30.32 -22.98
C GLY A 342 8.25 31.86 -22.94
N GLN A 343 8.40 32.47 -21.77
CA GLN A 343 8.47 33.93 -21.61
C GLN A 343 9.82 34.53 -22.01
N LEU A 344 10.87 33.71 -22.14
CA LEU A 344 12.20 34.12 -22.61
C LEU A 344 12.41 33.90 -24.12
N ALA A 345 11.38 33.48 -24.86
CA ALA A 345 11.46 33.40 -26.31
C ALA A 345 11.68 34.82 -26.90
N PRO A 346 12.70 35.04 -27.76
CA PRO A 346 12.97 36.37 -28.29
C PRO A 346 11.78 36.85 -29.12
N ALA A 347 11.25 38.04 -28.80
CA ALA A 347 10.34 38.75 -29.68
C ALA A 347 10.99 38.87 -31.08
N PRO A 348 10.26 38.65 -32.19
CA PRO A 348 10.82 38.80 -33.52
C PRO A 348 11.30 40.25 -33.69
N ALA A 349 12.56 40.37 -34.10
CA ALA A 349 13.24 41.65 -34.27
C ALA A 349 12.48 42.56 -35.25
N ALA A 350 11.98 43.69 -34.75
CA ALA A 350 11.55 44.82 -35.56
C ALA A 350 12.52 46.00 -35.36
N ALA A 351 12.91 46.61 -36.48
CA ALA A 351 13.96 47.61 -36.65
C ALA A 351 13.63 49.00 -36.02
N PRO A 352 14.59 49.93 -35.95
CA PRO A 352 14.62 51.01 -34.95
C PRO A 352 13.93 52.30 -35.41
N ALA A 353 13.25 53.00 -34.48
CA ALA A 353 13.00 54.44 -34.60
C ALA A 353 12.72 55.10 -33.23
N ALA A 354 13.61 56.02 -32.87
CA ALA A 354 13.44 57.30 -32.16
C ALA A 354 12.55 57.45 -30.89
N ALA A 355 13.25 57.84 -29.82
CA ALA A 355 12.98 58.92 -28.86
C ALA A 355 11.80 58.85 -27.87
N ASP A 356 12.17 59.05 -26.60
CA ASP A 356 11.42 59.63 -25.48
C ASP A 356 10.04 59.08 -25.13
N ALA A 357 10.02 58.23 -24.09
CA ALA A 357 9.17 58.42 -22.92
C ALA A 357 9.59 57.46 -21.80
N VAL A 358 10.15 58.01 -20.71
CA VAL A 358 10.18 57.33 -19.42
C VAL A 358 8.75 57.32 -18.89
N THR A 359 7.98 56.26 -19.16
CA THR A 359 6.71 56.04 -18.48
C THR A 359 6.98 55.31 -17.17
N VAL A 360 6.91 56.08 -16.08
CA VAL A 360 6.80 55.57 -14.72
C VAL A 360 5.64 54.58 -14.67
N LYS A 361 5.94 53.35 -14.25
CA LYS A 361 4.99 52.26 -14.00
C LYS A 361 4.02 52.72 -12.91
N VAL A 362 2.82 53.13 -13.30
CA VAL A 362 1.70 53.25 -12.35
C VAL A 362 1.30 51.81 -12.02
N GLU A 363 1.47 51.42 -10.76
CA GLU A 363 0.86 50.24 -10.15
C GLU A 363 -0.66 50.35 -10.33
N GLY A 364 -1.16 49.84 -11.46
CA GLY A 364 -2.56 49.56 -11.66
C GLY A 364 -2.89 48.30 -10.87
N GLU A 365 -3.84 48.46 -9.94
CA GLU A 365 -4.48 47.41 -9.14
C GLU A 365 -4.19 45.99 -9.63
N GLU A 366 -3.39 45.26 -8.84
CA GLU A 366 -3.42 43.80 -8.86
C GLU A 366 -4.88 43.38 -8.65
N ALA A 367 -5.60 43.13 -9.74
CA ALA A 367 -6.73 42.23 -9.72
C ALA A 367 -6.19 40.97 -9.05
N ARG A 368 -6.57 40.76 -7.79
CA ARG A 368 -6.21 39.58 -7.01
C ARG A 368 -6.44 38.36 -7.87
N GLU A 369 -5.37 37.86 -8.49
CA GLU A 369 -5.43 36.70 -9.37
C GLU A 369 -5.94 35.55 -8.50
N ASP A 370 -7.12 35.04 -8.82
CA ASP A 370 -7.73 33.96 -8.06
C ASP A 370 -6.77 32.77 -8.21
N PRO A 371 -6.23 32.17 -7.12
CA PRO A 371 -5.28 31.05 -7.19
C PRO A 371 -5.85 29.77 -7.84
N LEU A 372 -7.03 29.87 -8.46
CA LEU A 372 -7.80 28.87 -9.18
C LEU A 372 -7.44 28.80 -10.67
N ASP A 373 -6.90 29.89 -11.26
CA ASP A 373 -6.52 29.91 -12.67
C ASP A 373 -5.17 29.24 -12.95
N GLU A 374 -4.34 29.06 -11.92
CA GLU A 374 -3.06 28.34 -11.97
C GLU A 374 -3.19 26.81 -11.88
N VAL A 375 -4.36 26.26 -11.52
CA VAL A 375 -4.49 24.82 -11.26
C VAL A 375 -4.63 24.04 -12.57
N ALA A 376 -3.55 23.39 -12.97
CA ALA A 376 -3.50 22.52 -14.15
C ALA A 376 -4.48 21.33 -14.00
N PRO A 377 -5.22 20.95 -15.07
CA PRO A 377 -5.99 19.71 -15.09
C PRO A 377 -5.08 18.50 -14.83
N GLN A 378 -5.52 17.57 -13.98
CA GLN A 378 -4.80 16.32 -13.68
C GLN A 378 -5.80 15.19 -13.43
N SER A 379 -5.39 13.95 -13.67
CA SER A 379 -6.14 12.76 -13.26
C SER A 379 -5.46 12.09 -12.06
N TYR A 380 -6.26 11.52 -11.16
CA TYR A 380 -5.78 10.77 -9.99
C TYR A 380 -6.23 9.30 -10.01
N ARG A 381 -6.69 8.83 -11.17
CA ARG A 381 -7.24 7.48 -11.37
C ARG A 381 -6.32 6.37 -10.86
N GLY A 382 -5.02 6.45 -11.14
CA GLY A 382 -4.05 5.44 -10.70
C GLY A 382 -3.91 5.38 -9.18
N TYR A 383 -3.91 6.54 -8.52
CA TYR A 383 -3.84 6.62 -7.06
C TYR A 383 -5.08 6.01 -6.41
N TYR A 384 -6.28 6.38 -6.87
CA TYR A 384 -7.52 5.86 -6.28
C TYR A 384 -7.81 4.40 -6.65
N PHE A 385 -7.34 3.94 -7.81
CA PHE A 385 -7.40 2.52 -8.15
C PHE A 385 -6.58 1.68 -7.16
N VAL A 386 -5.37 2.12 -6.81
CA VAL A 386 -4.55 1.44 -5.80
C VAL A 386 -5.18 1.52 -4.40
N MET A 387 -5.72 2.67 -4.00
CA MET A 387 -6.40 2.80 -2.71
C MET A 387 -7.66 1.93 -2.62
N LEU A 388 -8.38 1.74 -3.73
CA LEU A 388 -9.49 0.80 -3.83
C LEU A 388 -9.02 -0.65 -3.68
N LEU A 389 -7.94 -1.05 -4.36
CA LEU A 389 -7.37 -2.39 -4.18
C LEU A 389 -6.91 -2.60 -2.73
N LEU A 390 -6.33 -1.59 -2.09
CA LEU A 390 -5.95 -1.61 -0.68
C LEU A 390 -7.16 -1.83 0.23
N SER A 391 -8.30 -1.19 0.00
CA SER A 391 -9.46 -1.36 0.88
C SER A 391 -9.99 -2.80 0.83
N PHE A 392 -10.03 -3.44 -0.34
CA PHE A 392 -10.35 -4.86 -0.48
C PHE A 392 -9.29 -5.76 0.19
N TYR A 393 -8.01 -5.44 0.02
CA TYR A 393 -6.94 -6.16 0.70
C TYR A 393 -7.02 -6.02 2.22
N LEU A 394 -7.37 -4.85 2.76
CA LEU A 394 -7.57 -4.66 4.20
C LEU A 394 -8.74 -5.51 4.72
N ALA A 395 -9.81 -5.72 3.94
CA ALA A 395 -10.87 -6.66 4.31
C ALA A 395 -10.32 -8.06 4.54
N MET A 396 -9.57 -8.58 3.56
CA MET A 396 -9.01 -9.94 3.62
C MET A 396 -7.89 -10.06 4.66
N LEU A 397 -7.01 -9.07 4.73
CA LEU A 397 -5.91 -9.07 5.68
C LEU A 397 -6.43 -9.06 7.12
N LEU A 398 -7.33 -8.13 7.42
CA LEU A 398 -7.88 -7.98 8.75
C LEU A 398 -8.86 -9.10 9.06
N SER A 399 -9.39 -9.85 8.10
CA SER A 399 -10.21 -11.05 8.35
C SER A 399 -9.40 -12.35 8.49
N ASN A 400 -8.06 -12.29 8.48
CA ASN A 400 -7.18 -13.46 8.33
C ASN A 400 -7.50 -14.31 7.09
N TRP A 401 -8.00 -13.71 6.02
CA TRP A 401 -8.40 -14.37 4.78
C TRP A 401 -9.49 -15.44 4.92
N GLY A 402 -10.27 -15.39 6.01
CA GLY A 402 -11.41 -16.26 6.24
C GLY A 402 -12.58 -15.92 5.32
N THR A 403 -13.01 -16.88 4.50
CA THR A 403 -14.36 -16.88 3.90
C THR A 403 -14.85 -18.33 3.85
N ALA A 404 -15.80 -18.71 4.71
CA ALA A 404 -16.31 -20.10 4.78
C ALA A 404 -17.44 -20.35 3.78
N ALA A 405 -17.19 -20.13 2.49
CA ALA A 405 -18.18 -20.36 1.45
C ALA A 405 -17.75 -21.42 0.42
N ASP A 406 -16.74 -22.22 0.77
CA ASP A 406 -16.56 -23.52 0.18
C ASP A 406 -17.58 -24.44 0.90
N GLY A 407 -18.64 -24.83 0.20
CA GLY A 407 -19.93 -25.27 0.75
C GLY A 407 -19.95 -26.57 1.57
N GLU A 408 -21.17 -27.00 1.95
CA GLU A 408 -21.51 -28.16 2.80
C GLU A 408 -20.72 -29.46 2.55
N ALA A 409 -20.11 -29.65 1.38
CA ALA A 409 -19.28 -30.80 1.06
C ALA A 409 -17.95 -30.85 1.86
N ASP A 410 -17.43 -29.71 2.31
CA ASP A 410 -16.15 -29.64 3.04
C ASP A 410 -16.32 -29.37 4.55
N ALA A 411 -17.53 -29.05 5.04
CA ALA A 411 -17.74 -28.72 6.46
C ALA A 411 -17.31 -29.84 7.44
N GLU A 412 -17.39 -31.10 7.03
CA GLU A 412 -16.93 -32.28 7.80
C GLU A 412 -15.40 -32.46 7.73
N LEU A 413 -14.76 -31.99 6.65
CA LEU A 413 -13.30 -32.01 6.43
C LEU A 413 -12.57 -30.78 7.04
N LEU A 414 -13.29 -29.66 7.20
CA LEU A 414 -12.76 -28.36 7.63
C LEU A 414 -12.70 -28.17 9.15
N ASN A 415 -13.24 -29.11 9.94
CA ASN A 415 -13.19 -29.15 11.41
C ASN A 415 -13.44 -27.78 12.10
N GLY A 416 -14.35 -26.96 11.54
CA GLY A 416 -14.72 -25.66 12.08
C GLY A 416 -13.70 -24.52 11.91
N SER A 417 -12.68 -24.62 11.04
CA SER A 417 -11.75 -23.50 10.80
C SER A 417 -12.38 -22.42 9.91
N TYR A 418 -12.80 -21.31 10.51
CA TYR A 418 -13.43 -20.16 9.83
C TYR A 418 -12.43 -19.17 9.20
N ASN A 419 -11.13 -19.30 9.52
CA ASN A 419 -10.06 -18.40 9.06
C ASN A 419 -9.21 -18.98 7.92
N ALA A 420 -9.50 -20.20 7.45
CA ALA A 420 -8.67 -20.91 6.48
C ALA A 420 -9.52 -21.47 5.35
N SER A 421 -9.03 -21.41 4.12
CA SER A 421 -9.76 -21.90 2.96
C SER A 421 -8.82 -22.15 1.79
N LEU A 422 -9.14 -23.19 1.01
CA LEU A 422 -8.26 -23.67 -0.04
C LEU A 422 -8.03 -22.61 -1.12
N ALA A 423 -9.07 -21.88 -1.51
CA ALA A 423 -8.89 -20.82 -2.49
C ALA A 423 -8.07 -19.62 -1.96
N SER A 424 -8.12 -19.27 -0.66
CA SER A 424 -7.25 -18.22 -0.09
C SER A 424 -5.79 -18.66 -0.12
N ALA A 425 -5.51 -19.94 0.14
CA ALA A 425 -4.17 -20.52 0.04
C ALA A 425 -3.65 -20.42 -1.40
N TRP A 426 -4.43 -20.86 -2.39
CA TRP A 426 -4.03 -20.79 -3.80
C TRP A 426 -3.91 -19.37 -4.34
N VAL A 427 -4.83 -18.49 -3.97
CA VAL A 427 -4.81 -17.08 -4.38
C VAL A 427 -3.55 -16.39 -3.88
N GLN A 428 -3.16 -16.60 -2.61
CA GLN A 428 -1.91 -16.07 -2.08
C GLN A 428 -0.69 -16.70 -2.76
N LEU A 429 -0.66 -18.02 -2.92
CA LEU A 429 0.47 -18.74 -3.54
C LEU A 429 0.73 -18.27 -4.98
N THR A 430 -0.32 -18.25 -5.79
CA THR A 430 -0.24 -17.80 -7.19
C THR A 430 0.10 -16.32 -7.30
N SER A 431 -0.38 -15.48 -6.37
CA SER A 431 0.05 -14.08 -6.28
C SER A 431 1.55 -13.97 -6.00
N GLY A 432 2.09 -14.80 -5.09
CA GLY A 432 3.52 -14.86 -4.80
C GLY A 432 4.36 -15.27 -6.02
N TRP A 433 3.91 -16.27 -6.77
CA TRP A 433 4.58 -16.67 -8.02
C TRP A 433 4.53 -15.59 -9.08
N LEU A 434 3.37 -14.97 -9.29
CA LEU A 434 3.21 -13.86 -10.22
C LEU A 434 4.14 -12.70 -9.85
N CYS A 435 4.24 -12.37 -8.57
CA CYS A 435 5.15 -11.36 -8.06
C CYS A 435 6.62 -11.68 -8.37
N ALA A 436 7.05 -12.92 -8.14
CA ALA A 436 8.41 -13.36 -8.45
C ALA A 436 8.69 -13.32 -9.96
N LEU A 437 7.72 -13.70 -10.80
CA LEU A 437 7.81 -13.66 -12.26
C LEU A 437 7.81 -12.21 -12.79
N LEU A 438 7.06 -11.31 -12.17
CA LEU A 438 7.09 -9.88 -12.51
C LEU A 438 8.48 -9.29 -12.24
N TYR A 439 9.08 -9.62 -11.09
CA TYR A 439 10.46 -9.18 -10.82
C TYR A 439 11.45 -9.80 -11.80
N LEU A 440 11.35 -11.10 -12.06
CA LEU A 440 12.16 -11.79 -13.07
C LEU A 440 12.07 -11.09 -14.43
N TRP A 441 10.86 -10.69 -14.84
CA TRP A 441 10.64 -9.94 -16.07
C TRP A 441 11.36 -8.58 -16.05
N THR A 442 11.39 -7.86 -14.93
CA THR A 442 12.16 -6.59 -14.84
C THR A 442 13.67 -6.77 -15.01
N LEU A 443 14.21 -7.95 -14.69
CA LEU A 443 15.63 -8.27 -14.88
C LEU A 443 15.93 -8.63 -16.35
N VAL A 444 15.04 -9.38 -16.99
CA VAL A 444 15.28 -9.97 -18.32
C VAL A 444 14.80 -9.06 -19.46
N ALA A 445 13.74 -8.28 -19.27
CA ALA A 445 13.12 -7.48 -20.34
C ALA A 445 14.07 -6.51 -21.06
N PRO A 446 14.98 -5.77 -20.37
CA PRO A 446 15.93 -4.88 -21.05
C PRO A 446 16.90 -5.60 -21.99
N ARG A 447 17.17 -6.88 -21.76
CA ARG A 447 18.01 -7.71 -22.63
C ARG A 447 17.25 -8.26 -23.83
N LEU A 448 15.99 -8.65 -23.65
CA LEU A 448 15.17 -9.22 -24.72
C LEU A 448 14.61 -8.15 -25.66
N LEU A 449 14.42 -6.92 -25.17
CA LEU A 449 13.79 -5.81 -25.91
C LEU A 449 14.68 -4.55 -25.89
N PRO A 450 15.89 -4.59 -26.48
CA PRO A 450 16.85 -3.48 -26.38
C PRO A 450 16.33 -2.15 -26.96
N ASP A 451 15.39 -2.21 -27.92
CA ASP A 451 14.82 -1.02 -28.57
C ASP A 451 13.73 -0.32 -27.73
N ARG A 452 13.34 -0.88 -26.59
CA ARG A 452 12.35 -0.29 -25.70
C ARG A 452 13.04 0.54 -24.61
N ASP A 453 12.56 1.76 -24.40
CA ASP A 453 12.99 2.57 -23.27
C ASP A 453 12.43 2.00 -21.95
N PHE A 454 13.35 1.68 -21.03
CA PHE A 454 13.06 1.20 -19.68
C PHE A 454 13.46 2.20 -18.60
N SER A 455 13.88 3.42 -18.98
CA SER A 455 14.04 4.51 -18.02
C SER A 455 12.65 4.90 -17.46
N VAL A 456 12.54 4.95 -16.13
CA VAL A 456 11.31 5.28 -15.38
C VAL A 456 11.49 6.58 -14.62
#